data_AF-A0A8J6TRH5-F1
#
_entry.id   AF-A0A8J6TRH5-F1
#
_cell.length_a   1.000
_cell.length_b   1.000
_cell.length_c   1.000
_cell.angle_alpha   90.00
_cell.angle_beta   90.00
_cell.angle_gamma   90.00
#
_symmetry.space_group_name_H-M   'P 1'
#
loop_
_entity.id
_entity.type
_entity.pdbx_description
1 polymer ?
#
loop_
_entity_poly.entity_id
_entity_poly.type
_entity_poly.pdbx_seq_one_letter_code
_entity_poly.pdbx_strand_id
1 'polypeptide(L)'
;MGRMEHVVTPEFLCQIGHIAVSFAVLEDVIDSFAFALINEPQRVCRAITAELPFKNLRALLVSLFIEKNGRTEDFARLKALLNRAGKAEEERNRVFHSGWGIDEENMQLVYRSRETAKEKHGLRGEGKEYTIGDLKKVGDDMLQLATEFEELREELQTRNLLQDPFEK
;
A
#
# COMPACT_ATOMS: atom_id res chain seq x y z
N MET A 1 -3.57 -32.38 -21.64
CA MET A 1 -2.97 -31.32 -20.81
C MET A 1 -4.08 -30.81 -19.90
N GLY A 2 -3.96 -30.96 -18.58
CA GLY A 2 -5.02 -30.58 -17.63
C GLY A 2 -5.18 -29.05 -17.58
N ARG A 3 -6.40 -28.58 -17.31
CA ARG A 3 -6.68 -27.17 -17.05
C ARG A 3 -6.05 -26.81 -15.70
N MET A 4 -5.32 -25.69 -15.63
CA MET A 4 -4.87 -25.17 -14.35
C MET A 4 -6.06 -24.55 -13.62
N GLU A 5 -6.20 -24.89 -12.34
CA GLU A 5 -7.24 -24.37 -11.46
C GLU A 5 -6.59 -23.62 -10.29
N HIS A 6 -7.33 -22.66 -9.73
CA HIS A 6 -6.86 -21.96 -8.54
C HIS A 6 -6.92 -22.90 -7.34
N VAL A 7 -5.83 -22.95 -6.59
CA VAL A 7 -5.73 -23.80 -5.39
C VAL A 7 -6.56 -23.23 -4.24
N VAL A 8 -6.85 -21.92 -4.21
CA VAL A 8 -7.58 -21.24 -3.12
C VAL A 8 -9.06 -21.07 -3.41
N THR A 9 -9.88 -21.00 -2.35
CA THR A 9 -11.34 -20.85 -2.48
C THR A 9 -11.74 -19.44 -3.00
N PRO A 10 -12.95 -19.28 -3.56
CA PRO A 10 -13.44 -17.97 -4.01
C PRO A 10 -13.43 -16.88 -2.92
N GLU A 11 -13.67 -17.24 -1.66
CA GLU A 11 -13.64 -16.31 -0.53
C GLU A 11 -12.24 -15.74 -0.30
N PHE A 12 -11.20 -16.58 -0.43
CA PHE A 12 -9.80 -16.14 -0.38
C PHE A 12 -9.47 -15.22 -1.55
N LEU A 13 -9.89 -15.57 -2.78
CA LEU A 13 -9.70 -14.71 -3.96
C LEU A 13 -10.36 -13.35 -3.78
N CYS A 14 -11.55 -13.31 -3.18
CA CYS A 14 -12.26 -12.07 -2.85
C CYS A 14 -11.44 -11.19 -1.90
N GLN A 15 -10.85 -11.75 -0.84
CA GLN A 15 -10.02 -10.96 0.09
C GLN A 15 -8.69 -10.52 -0.52
N ILE A 16 -8.07 -11.34 -1.40
CA ILE A 16 -6.89 -10.91 -2.16
C ILE A 16 -7.24 -9.73 -3.08
N GLY A 17 -8.41 -9.77 -3.73
CA GLY A 17 -8.95 -8.66 -4.52
C GLY A 17 -9.22 -7.42 -3.68
N HIS A 18 -9.78 -7.58 -2.48
CA HIS A 18 -9.98 -6.49 -1.51
C HIS A 18 -8.66 -5.78 -1.21
N ILE A 19 -7.61 -6.53 -0.84
CA ILE A 19 -6.27 -5.99 -0.60
C ILE A 19 -5.74 -5.22 -1.83
N ALA A 20 -5.95 -5.74 -3.05
CA ALA A 20 -5.51 -5.08 -4.29
C ALA A 20 -6.14 -3.71 -4.45
N VAL A 21 -7.47 -3.64 -4.32
CA VAL A 21 -8.24 -2.41 -4.50
C VAL A 21 -7.95 -1.43 -3.36
N SER A 22 -7.92 -1.89 -2.10
CA SER A 22 -7.59 -1.06 -0.94
C SER A 22 -6.20 -0.43 -1.04
N PHE A 23 -5.20 -1.19 -1.53
CA PHE A 23 -3.87 -0.64 -1.77
C PHE A 23 -3.87 0.41 -2.89
N ALA A 24 -4.64 0.19 -3.97
CA ALA A 24 -4.75 1.17 -5.05
C ALA A 24 -5.39 2.48 -4.59
N VAL A 25 -6.40 2.40 -3.71
CA VAL A 25 -7.01 3.58 -3.06
C VAL A 25 -5.98 4.33 -2.21
N LEU A 26 -5.19 3.62 -1.39
CA LEU A 26 -4.11 4.23 -0.61
C LEU A 26 -3.07 4.93 -1.48
N GLU A 27 -2.71 4.32 -2.62
CA GLU A 27 -1.78 4.90 -3.59
C GLU A 27 -2.34 6.18 -4.23
N ASP A 28 -3.61 6.16 -4.67
CA ASP A 28 -4.30 7.31 -5.28
C ASP A 28 -4.42 8.51 -4.33
N VAL A 29 -4.69 8.25 -3.03
CA VAL A 29 -4.71 9.29 -1.99
C VAL A 29 -3.33 9.92 -1.79
N ILE A 30 -2.27 9.11 -1.74
CA ILE A 30 -0.89 9.59 -1.59
C ILE A 30 -0.45 10.38 -2.83
N ASP A 31 -0.83 9.94 -4.03
CA ASP A 31 -0.63 10.67 -5.28
C ASP A 31 -1.32 12.03 -5.24
N SER A 32 -2.60 12.06 -4.85
CA SER A 32 -3.38 13.29 -4.72
C SER A 32 -2.77 14.26 -3.71
N PHE A 33 -2.22 13.76 -2.61
CA PHE A 33 -1.46 14.57 -1.66
C PHE A 33 -0.19 15.14 -2.31
N ALA A 34 0.60 14.32 -3.02
CA ALA A 34 1.77 14.80 -3.75
C ALA A 34 1.39 15.87 -4.79
N PHE A 35 0.26 15.73 -5.49
CA PHE A 35 -0.21 16.69 -6.48
C PHE A 35 -0.50 18.05 -5.85
N ALA A 36 -1.15 18.07 -4.68
CA ALA A 36 -1.42 19.28 -3.91
C ALA A 36 -0.13 20.02 -3.50
N LEU A 37 0.97 19.30 -3.30
CA LEU A 37 2.28 19.89 -3.04
C LEU A 37 3.03 20.29 -4.31
N ILE A 38 2.95 19.53 -5.42
CA ILE A 38 3.59 19.92 -6.68
C ILE A 38 3.00 21.24 -7.20
N ASN A 39 1.67 21.36 -7.13
CA ASN A 39 0.92 22.55 -7.57
C ASN A 39 1.08 22.87 -9.07
N GLU A 40 1.14 21.82 -9.89
CA GLU A 40 1.13 21.89 -11.35
C GLU A 40 -0.19 21.31 -11.89
N PRO A 41 -0.54 21.55 -13.17
CA PRO A 41 -1.71 20.93 -13.78
C PRO A 41 -1.70 19.40 -13.61
N GLN A 42 -2.86 18.80 -13.35
CA GLN A 42 -2.99 17.38 -13.01
C GLN A 42 -2.26 16.44 -14.00
N ARG A 43 -2.26 16.78 -15.29
CA ARG A 43 -1.56 15.99 -16.32
C ARG A 43 -0.04 15.96 -16.12
N VAL A 44 0.55 17.06 -15.68
CA VAL A 44 1.99 17.15 -15.36
C VAL A 44 2.28 16.32 -14.11
N CYS A 45 1.48 16.48 -13.06
CA CYS A 45 1.61 15.70 -11.83
C CYS A 45 1.53 14.19 -12.10
N ARG A 46 0.53 13.74 -12.89
CA ARG A 46 0.41 12.33 -13.32
C ARG A 46 1.59 11.86 -14.14
N ALA A 47 2.11 12.68 -15.05
CA ALA A 47 3.31 12.31 -15.83
C ALA A 47 4.55 12.11 -14.93
N ILE A 48 4.63 12.82 -13.81
CA ILE A 48 5.69 12.66 -12.82
C ILE A 48 5.47 11.38 -12.01
N THR A 49 4.28 11.15 -11.46
CA THR A 49 4.06 10.06 -10.50
C THR A 49 3.81 8.69 -11.13
N ALA A 50 3.29 8.62 -12.36
CA ALA A 50 2.99 7.35 -13.02
C ALA A 50 4.22 6.44 -13.22
N GLU A 51 5.42 7.01 -13.27
CA GLU A 51 6.68 6.28 -13.43
C GLU A 51 7.37 5.98 -12.08
N LEU A 52 6.75 6.37 -10.96
CA LEU A 52 7.32 6.17 -9.63
C LEU A 52 6.80 4.88 -9.01
N PRO A 53 7.69 3.92 -8.67
CA PRO A 53 7.33 2.87 -7.73
C PRO A 53 6.82 3.50 -6.43
N PHE A 54 5.87 2.84 -5.75
CA PHE A 54 5.25 3.37 -4.53
C PHE A 54 6.25 3.82 -3.46
N LYS A 55 7.37 3.11 -3.28
CA LYS A 55 8.50 3.57 -2.44
C LYS A 55 9.03 4.95 -2.82
N ASN A 56 9.20 5.22 -4.11
CA ASN A 56 9.70 6.50 -4.62
C ASN A 56 8.62 7.58 -4.55
N LEU A 57 7.34 7.24 -4.73
CA LEU A 57 6.23 8.17 -4.50
C LEU A 57 6.23 8.67 -3.04
N ARG A 58 6.37 7.78 -2.05
CA ARG A 58 6.48 8.17 -0.64
C ARG A 58 7.69 9.07 -0.39
N ALA A 59 8.83 8.79 -1.02
CA ALA A 59 10.03 9.61 -0.89
C ALA A 59 9.84 11.01 -1.50
N LEU A 60 9.20 11.09 -2.67
CA LEU A 60 8.83 12.36 -3.30
C LEU A 60 7.94 13.18 -2.37
N LEU A 61 6.89 12.58 -1.79
CA LEU A 61 5.98 13.26 -0.88
C LEU A 61 6.71 13.84 0.34
N VAL A 62 7.63 13.08 0.95
CA VAL A 62 8.49 13.58 2.04
C VAL A 62 9.32 14.78 1.61
N SER A 63 10.00 14.69 0.47
CA SER A 63 10.86 15.77 -0.04
C SER A 63 10.06 17.03 -0.35
N LEU A 64 8.91 16.90 -1.02
CA LEU A 64 8.02 18.02 -1.33
C LEU A 64 7.48 18.68 -0.07
N PHE A 65 7.06 17.89 0.92
CA PHE A 65 6.53 18.43 2.17
C PHE A 65 7.61 19.20 2.95
N ILE A 66 8.81 18.64 3.08
CA ILE A 66 9.93 19.31 3.76
C ILE A 66 10.28 20.62 3.05
N GLU A 67 10.34 20.63 1.72
CA GLU A 67 10.66 21.82 0.95
C GLU A 67 9.64 22.95 1.16
N LYS A 68 8.35 22.61 1.19
CA LYS A 68 7.28 23.61 1.29
C LYS A 68 6.94 24.04 2.71
N ASN A 69 6.99 23.12 3.66
CA ASN A 69 6.48 23.32 5.01
C ASN A 69 7.55 23.14 6.10
N GLY A 70 8.73 22.63 5.76
CA GLY A 70 9.79 22.33 6.73
C GLY A 70 9.52 21.07 7.55
N ARG A 71 10.28 20.89 8.64
CA ARG A 71 10.18 19.75 9.57
C ARG A 71 9.31 20.09 10.78
N THR A 72 8.02 20.29 10.55
CA THR A 72 7.02 20.63 11.57
C THR A 72 6.49 19.40 12.31
N GLU A 73 5.56 19.60 13.24
CA GLU A 73 4.78 18.51 13.84
C GLU A 73 3.95 17.75 12.79
N ASP A 74 3.37 18.46 11.82
CA ASP A 74 2.65 17.85 10.69
C ASP A 74 3.56 16.96 9.85
N PHE A 75 4.83 17.35 9.66
CA PHE A 75 5.82 16.48 9.03
C PHE A 75 6.01 15.16 9.80
N ALA A 76 6.05 15.21 11.13
CA ALA A 76 6.18 14.00 11.95
C ALA A 76 4.94 13.08 11.80
N ARG A 77 3.73 13.66 11.77
CA ARG A 77 2.48 12.94 11.50
C ARG A 77 2.50 12.29 10.11
N LEU A 78 2.81 13.06 9.07
CA LEU A 78 2.92 12.55 7.70
C LEU A 78 3.94 11.42 7.59
N LYS A 79 5.12 11.59 8.20
CA LYS A 79 6.18 10.57 8.18
C LYS A 79 5.74 9.28 8.88
N ALA A 80 4.97 9.38 9.96
CA ALA A 80 4.41 8.21 10.63
C ALA A 80 3.43 7.44 9.73
N LEU A 81 2.54 8.16 9.04
CA LEU A 81 1.62 7.57 8.06
C LEU A 81 2.38 6.92 6.89
N LEU A 82 3.40 7.58 6.33
CA LEU A 82 4.20 7.02 5.23
C LEU A 82 5.01 5.78 5.63
N ASN A 83 5.48 5.73 6.88
CA ASN A 83 6.11 4.51 7.41
C ASN A 83 5.11 3.34 7.50
N ARG A 84 3.86 3.61 7.91
CA ARG A 84 2.78 2.60 7.90
C ARG A 84 2.43 2.18 6.48
N ALA A 85 2.37 3.12 5.53
CA ALA A 85 2.12 2.82 4.13
C ALA A 85 3.22 1.93 3.53
N GLY A 86 4.49 2.16 3.91
CA GLY A 86 5.59 1.27 3.52
C GLY A 86 5.41 -0.16 4.05
N LYS A 87 4.93 -0.33 5.28
CA LYS A 87 4.59 -1.66 5.83
C LYS A 87 3.40 -2.29 5.11
N ALA A 88 2.40 -1.50 4.74
CA ALA A 88 1.25 -1.98 3.97
C ALA A 88 1.67 -2.49 2.58
N GLU A 89 2.57 -1.79 1.88
CA GLU A 89 3.18 -2.25 0.62
C GLU A 89 3.91 -3.58 0.82
N GLU A 90 4.70 -3.71 1.89
CA GLU A 90 5.37 -4.96 2.20
C GLU A 90 4.38 -6.11 2.43
N GLU A 91 3.31 -5.89 3.20
CA GLU A 91 2.27 -6.91 3.43
C GLU A 91 1.52 -7.27 2.13
N ARG A 92 1.14 -6.29 1.31
CA ARG A 92 0.53 -6.54 -0.02
C ARG A 92 1.45 -7.39 -0.90
N ASN A 93 2.73 -7.03 -0.96
CA ASN A 93 3.72 -7.77 -1.73
C ASN A 93 3.92 -9.18 -1.18
N ARG A 94 3.85 -9.37 0.15
CA ARG A 94 3.86 -10.70 0.76
C ARG A 94 2.65 -11.50 0.31
N VAL A 95 1.43 -10.95 0.34
CA VAL A 95 0.22 -11.65 -0.11
C VAL A 95 0.32 -12.01 -1.60
N PHE A 96 0.74 -11.09 -2.48
CA PHE A 96 0.67 -11.31 -3.93
C PHE A 96 1.81 -12.15 -4.49
N HIS A 97 2.97 -12.14 -3.86
CA HIS A 97 4.15 -12.88 -4.32
C HIS A 97 4.38 -14.17 -3.53
N SER A 98 3.32 -14.77 -3.02
CA SER A 98 3.35 -16.03 -2.28
C SER A 98 2.87 -17.20 -3.11
N GLY A 99 3.47 -18.37 -2.91
CA GLY A 99 2.83 -19.63 -3.25
C GLY A 99 1.70 -19.88 -2.25
N TRP A 100 0.52 -20.24 -2.76
CA TRP A 100 -0.65 -20.55 -1.95
C TRP A 100 -0.94 -22.05 -2.01
N GLY A 101 -1.16 -22.67 -0.86
CA GLY A 101 -1.64 -24.05 -0.74
C GLY A 101 -2.76 -24.13 0.30
N ILE A 102 -3.77 -24.96 0.05
CA ILE A 102 -4.82 -25.25 1.03
C ILE A 102 -4.32 -26.35 1.98
N ASP A 103 -4.58 -26.19 3.27
CA ASP A 103 -4.57 -27.32 4.21
C ASP A 103 -5.83 -28.17 3.95
N GLU A 104 -5.66 -29.39 3.43
CA GLU A 104 -6.76 -30.30 3.08
C GLU A 104 -7.61 -30.69 4.30
N GLU A 105 -7.06 -30.63 5.52
CA GLU A 105 -7.81 -30.89 6.76
C GLU A 105 -8.58 -29.66 7.23
N ASN A 106 -8.03 -28.46 6.99
CA ASN A 106 -8.63 -27.19 7.35
C ASN A 106 -8.71 -26.27 6.13
N MET A 107 -9.76 -26.45 5.32
CA MET A 107 -10.09 -25.65 4.13
C MET A 107 -10.21 -24.11 4.36
N GLN A 108 -9.94 -23.64 5.58
CA GLN A 108 -9.90 -22.23 6.00
C GLN A 108 -8.48 -21.68 6.23
N LEU A 109 -7.44 -22.50 6.08
CA LEU A 109 -6.05 -22.11 6.20
C LEU A 109 -5.38 -22.22 4.85
N VAL A 110 -4.79 -21.12 4.39
CA VAL A 110 -3.91 -21.14 3.23
C VAL A 110 -2.48 -20.92 3.71
N TYR A 111 -1.63 -21.91 3.44
CA TYR A 111 -0.21 -21.80 3.74
C TYR A 111 0.45 -20.96 2.66
N ARG A 112 1.11 -19.89 3.10
CA ARG A 112 2.16 -19.24 2.31
C ARG A 112 3.46 -20.01 2.54
N SER A 113 4.09 -20.46 1.47
CA SER A 113 5.52 -20.79 1.48
C SER A 113 6.32 -19.70 0.75
N ARG A 114 7.40 -19.21 1.38
CA ARG A 114 8.45 -18.49 0.68
C ARG A 114 9.77 -19.18 0.92
N GLU A 115 10.36 -19.70 -0.14
CA GLU A 115 11.73 -20.17 -0.12
C GLU A 115 12.67 -19.01 -0.47
N THR A 116 13.74 -18.85 0.31
CA THR A 116 14.84 -17.95 -0.02
C THR A 116 16.13 -18.74 -0.04
N ALA A 117 16.90 -18.63 -1.12
CA ALA A 117 18.22 -19.23 -1.25
C ALA A 117 19.28 -18.12 -1.32
N LYS A 118 19.42 -17.35 -0.23
CA LYS A 118 20.41 -16.27 -0.19
C LYS A 118 21.79 -16.86 0.05
N GLU A 119 22.80 -16.42 -0.72
CA GLU A 119 24.18 -16.94 -0.71
C GLU A 119 24.78 -17.07 0.70
N LYS A 120 24.47 -16.12 1.62
CA LYS A 120 24.95 -16.13 3.01
C LYS A 120 24.19 -17.07 3.95
N HIS A 121 23.00 -17.54 3.60
CA HIS A 121 22.08 -18.22 4.52
C HIS A 121 21.54 -19.57 4.01
N GLY A 122 21.86 -19.95 2.77
CA GLY A 122 21.36 -21.17 2.15
C GLY A 122 19.85 -21.09 1.88
N LEU A 123 19.23 -22.26 1.61
CA LEU A 123 17.80 -22.40 1.43
C LEU A 123 17.08 -22.31 2.79
N ARG A 124 16.12 -21.39 2.91
CA ARG A 124 15.23 -21.26 4.07
C ARG A 124 13.80 -21.10 3.60
N GLY A 125 12.89 -21.87 4.20
CA GLY A 125 11.44 -21.68 4.06
C GLY A 125 10.90 -20.81 5.19
N GLU A 126 10.16 -19.78 4.86
CA GLU A 126 9.30 -19.06 5.80
C GLU A 126 7.84 -19.33 5.45
N GLY A 127 7.11 -19.82 6.46
CA GLY A 127 5.70 -20.15 6.40
C GLY A 127 4.87 -19.16 7.18
N LYS A 128 3.76 -18.67 6.61
CA LYS A 128 2.72 -17.99 7.39
C LYS A 128 1.36 -18.46 6.93
N GLU A 129 0.53 -18.83 7.88
CA GLU A 129 -0.87 -19.14 7.62
C GLU A 129 -1.69 -17.86 7.65
N TYR A 130 -2.64 -17.78 6.73
CA TYR A 130 -3.63 -16.71 6.70
C TYR A 130 -5.02 -17.32 6.77
N THR A 131 -5.85 -16.78 7.67
CA THR A 131 -7.30 -16.96 7.63
C THR A 131 -7.92 -15.91 6.71
N ILE A 132 -9.18 -16.11 6.32
CA ILE A 132 -9.98 -15.09 5.62
C ILE A 132 -10.03 -13.78 6.44
N GLY A 133 -10.15 -13.90 7.78
CA GLY A 133 -10.17 -12.75 8.68
C GLY A 133 -8.87 -11.95 8.66
N ASP A 134 -7.73 -12.63 8.59
CA ASP A 134 -6.42 -11.97 8.49
C ASP A 134 -6.30 -11.16 7.19
N LEU A 135 -6.67 -11.75 6.05
CA LEU A 135 -6.62 -11.06 4.76
C LEU A 135 -7.59 -9.89 4.70
N LYS A 136 -8.81 -10.07 5.22
CA LYS A 136 -9.79 -8.99 5.32
C LYS A 136 -9.20 -7.82 6.11
N LYS A 137 -8.62 -8.10 7.28
CA LYS A 137 -8.00 -7.09 8.14
C LYS A 137 -6.89 -6.33 7.42
N VAL A 138 -6.05 -7.00 6.63
CA VAL A 138 -5.00 -6.33 5.85
C VAL A 138 -5.59 -5.28 4.89
N GLY A 139 -6.67 -5.61 4.17
CA GLY A 139 -7.35 -4.66 3.30
C GLY A 139 -8.04 -3.53 4.07
N ASP A 140 -8.70 -3.84 5.18
CA ASP A 140 -9.34 -2.84 6.05
C ASP A 140 -8.31 -1.85 6.64
N ASP A 141 -7.16 -2.34 7.10
CA ASP A 141 -6.06 -1.51 7.64
C ASP A 141 -5.51 -0.56 6.56
N MET A 142 -5.51 -0.96 5.28
CA MET A 142 -5.11 -0.09 4.16
C MET A 142 -6.13 1.01 3.89
N LEU A 143 -7.44 0.69 3.93
CA LEU A 143 -8.50 1.68 3.77
C LEU A 143 -8.49 2.69 4.93
N GLN A 144 -8.34 2.21 6.16
CA GLN A 144 -8.22 3.08 7.33
C GLN A 144 -7.01 4.02 7.18
N LEU A 145 -5.87 3.50 6.71
CA LEU A 145 -4.70 4.34 6.48
C LEU A 145 -4.95 5.38 5.37
N ALA A 146 -5.67 5.04 4.30
CA ALA A 146 -6.05 5.98 3.26
C ALA A 146 -6.95 7.10 3.80
N THR A 147 -7.92 6.77 4.66
CA THR A 147 -8.75 7.76 5.36
C THR A 147 -7.91 8.71 6.21
N GLU A 148 -6.95 8.20 6.99
CA GLU A 148 -6.08 9.05 7.81
C GLU A 148 -5.19 9.99 6.97
N PHE A 149 -4.79 9.58 5.76
CA PHE A 149 -4.09 10.46 4.82
C PHE A 149 -4.98 11.58 4.30
N GLU A 150 -6.22 11.26 3.91
CA GLU A 150 -7.21 12.26 3.49
C GLU A 150 -7.51 13.26 4.61
N GLU A 151 -7.76 12.78 5.83
CA GLU A 151 -7.99 13.63 7.00
C GLU A 151 -6.81 14.60 7.23
N LEU A 152 -5.57 14.11 7.20
CA LEU A 152 -4.39 14.97 7.33
C LEU A 152 -4.30 15.98 6.17
N ARG A 153 -4.61 15.56 4.94
CA ARG A 153 -4.59 16.42 3.75
C ARG A 153 -5.61 17.55 3.88
N GLU A 154 -6.84 17.24 4.25
CA GLU A 154 -7.93 18.20 4.46
C GLU A 154 -7.61 19.19 5.60
N GLU A 155 -7.05 18.71 6.72
CA GLU A 155 -6.58 19.55 7.82
C GLU A 155 -5.50 20.54 7.37
N LEU A 156 -4.59 20.12 6.51
CA LEU A 156 -3.51 20.96 5.99
C LEU A 156 -4.02 21.96 4.94
N GLN A 157 -4.97 21.55 4.09
CA GLN A 157 -5.64 22.44 3.13
C GLN A 157 -6.41 23.55 3.87
N THR A 158 -7.18 23.21 4.91
CA THR A 158 -7.90 24.18 5.74
C THR A 158 -6.97 25.21 6.40
N ARG A 159 -5.71 24.83 6.66
CA ARG A 159 -4.67 25.70 7.19
C ARG A 159 -3.86 26.43 6.11
N ASN A 160 -4.23 26.34 4.84
CA ASN A 160 -3.52 26.89 3.67
C ASN A 160 -2.07 26.38 3.51
N LEU A 161 -1.77 25.17 4.00
CA LEU A 161 -0.45 24.52 3.84
C LEU A 161 -0.38 23.64 2.58
N LEU A 162 -1.52 23.42 1.93
CA LEU A 162 -1.68 22.70 0.67
C LEU A 162 -2.63 23.49 -0.23
N GLN A 163 -2.43 23.43 -1.55
CA GLN A 163 -3.38 23.99 -2.51
C GLN A 163 -4.37 22.91 -2.95
N ASP A 164 -5.56 23.31 -3.41
CA ASP A 164 -6.48 22.38 -4.05
C ASP A 164 -5.91 21.99 -5.43
N PRO A 165 -5.57 20.71 -5.67
CA PRO A 165 -5.05 20.28 -6.96
C PRO A 165 -6.11 20.37 -8.09
N PHE A 166 -7.38 20.65 -7.79
CA PHE A 166 -8.48 20.71 -8.75
C PHE A 166 -8.97 22.13 -9.07
N GLU A 167 -8.41 23.16 -8.44
CA GLU A 167 -8.80 24.56 -8.70
C GLU A 167 -8.11 25.21 -9.92
N LYS A 168 -7.28 24.48 -10.67
CA LYS A 168 -6.54 24.96 -11.86
C LYS A 168 -6.77 24.10 -13.09
#